data_AF-A0A4Q7J299-F1
#
_entry.id   AF-A0A4Q7J299-F1
#
_cell.length_a   1.000
_cell.length_b   1.000
_cell.length_c   1.000
_cell.angle_alpha   90.00
_cell.angle_beta   90.00
_cell.angle_gamma   90.00
#
_symmetry.space_group_name_H-M   'P 1'
#
loop_
_entity.id
_entity.type
_entity.pdbx_description
1 polymer ?
#
loop_
_entity_poly.entity_id
_entity_poly.type
_entity_poly.pdbx_seq_one_letter_code
_entity_poly.pdbx_strand_id
1 'polypeptide(L)' 'MYSASKPTRLMRVAAKYLNRPYIPSDMILEGVVRRIKTLHEQDCLDERAIARRLGDTFGDGSPYREHRFIRHIIRQL' A
#
# COMPACT_ATOMS: atom_id res chain seq x y z
N MET A 1 -19.17 11.93 -12.29
CA MET A 1 -18.93 10.53 -12.69
C MET A 1 -17.91 9.93 -11.74
N TYR A 2 -18.35 9.20 -10.70
CA TYR A 2 -17.44 8.42 -9.87
C TYR A 2 -17.15 7.11 -10.61
N SER A 3 -16.04 7.06 -11.35
CA SER A 3 -15.47 5.78 -11.71
C SER A 3 -15.09 5.10 -10.41
N ALA A 4 -15.97 4.23 -9.91
CA ALA A 4 -15.62 3.22 -8.93
C ALA A 4 -14.62 2.29 -9.63
N SER A 5 -13.36 2.71 -9.65
CA SER A 5 -12.22 1.89 -10.02
C SER A 5 -12.41 0.59 -9.27
N LYS A 6 -12.67 -0.49 -10.02
CA LYS A 6 -12.88 -1.84 -9.48
C LYS A 6 -11.88 -2.06 -8.35
N PRO A 7 -12.27 -2.69 -7.23
CA PRO A 7 -11.35 -3.12 -6.18
C PRO A 7 -10.07 -3.67 -6.82
N THR A 8 -8.98 -2.89 -6.81
CA THR A 8 -7.76 -3.38 -7.41
C THR A 8 -7.37 -4.58 -6.56
N ARG A 9 -7.08 -5.72 -7.20
CA ARG A 9 -6.69 -6.98 -6.55
C ARG A 9 -5.72 -6.74 -5.38
N LEU A 10 -4.82 -5.77 -5.55
CA LEU A 10 -3.90 -5.24 -4.54
C LEU A 10 -4.57 -4.78 -3.24
N MET A 11 -5.67 -4.03 -3.28
CA MET A 11 -6.37 -3.58 -2.08
C MET A 11 -6.94 -4.73 -1.27
N ARG A 12 -7.49 -5.77 -1.93
CA ARG A 12 -7.97 -6.97 -1.24
C ARG A 12 -6.81 -7.72 -0.59
N VAL A 13 -5.68 -7.83 -1.29
CA VAL A 13 -4.48 -8.49 -0.75
C VAL A 13 -3.91 -7.69 0.42
N ALA A 14 -3.84 -6.37 0.31
CA ALA A 14 -3.38 -5.48 1.36
C ALA A 14 -4.27 -5.56 2.61
N ALA A 15 -5.60 -5.53 2.45
CA ALA A 15 -6.54 -5.70 3.55
C ALA A 15 -6.40 -7.07 4.23
N LYS A 16 -6.24 -8.14 3.43
CA LYS A 16 -6.02 -9.50 3.93
C LYS A 16 -4.71 -9.61 4.73
N TYR A 17 -3.62 -9.01 4.25
CA TYR A 17 -2.33 -9.02 4.96
C TYR A 17 -2.45 -8.37 6.34
N LEU A 18 -3.19 -7.27 6.42
CA LEU A 18 -3.42 -6.52 7.65
C LEU A 18 -4.48 -7.15 8.56
N ASN A 19 -4.98 -8.34 8.20
CA ASN A 19 -6.04 -9.05 8.91
C ASN A 19 -7.26 -8.17 9.24
N ARG A 20 -7.63 -7.27 8.33
CA ARG A 20 -8.74 -6.34 8.52
C ARG A 20 -9.83 -6.55 7.47
N PRO A 21 -11.10 -6.24 7.80
CA PRO A 21 -12.18 -6.35 6.83
C PRO A 21 -11.88 -5.49 5.61
N TYR A 22 -12.11 -6.05 4.42
CA TYR A 22 -11.97 -5.31 3.18
C TYR A 22 -13.08 -4.25 3.11
N ILE A 23 -12.70 -2.99 3.24
CA ILE A 23 -13.61 -1.85 3.09
C ILE A 23 -13.42 -1.31 1.66
N PRO A 24 -14.42 -1.44 0.77
CA PRO A 24 -14.37 -0.74 -0.50
C PRO A 24 -14.31 0.76 -0.23
N SER A 25 -13.39 1.46 -0.92
CA SER A 25 -13.11 2.89 -0.72
C SER A 25 -12.40 3.25 0.60
N ASP A 26 -11.61 2.34 1.17
CA ASP A 26 -10.65 2.71 2.22
C ASP A 26 -9.57 3.64 1.65
N MET A 27 -9.79 4.96 1.82
CA MET A 27 -8.92 6.01 1.28
C MET A 27 -7.48 5.91 1.80
N ILE A 28 -7.29 5.42 3.04
CA ILE A 28 -5.96 5.27 3.63
C ILE A 28 -5.25 4.10 2.95
N LEU A 29 -5.90 2.94 2.85
CA LEU A 29 -5.31 1.77 2.19
C LEU A 29 -4.99 2.04 0.73
N GLU A 30 -5.94 2.67 0.03
CA GLU A 30 -5.80 2.99 -1.37
C GLU A 30 -4.63 3.95 -1.59
N GLY A 31 -4.55 4.99 -0.75
CA GLY A 31 -3.44 5.94 -0.75
C GLY A 31 -2.09 5.26 -0.53
N VAL A 32 -2.00 4.36 0.45
CA VAL A 32 -0.78 3.60 0.75
C VAL A 32 -0.38 2.71 -0.43
N VAL A 33 -1.28 1.87 -0.91
CA VAL A 33 -1.00 0.93 -2.02
C VAL A 33 -0.62 1.70 -3.28
N ARG A 34 -1.32 2.78 -3.60
CA ARG A 34 -1.02 3.65 -4.74
C ARG A 34 0.36 4.29 -4.58
N ARG A 35 0.70 4.77 -3.39
CA ARG A 35 2.01 5.38 -3.12
C ARG A 35 3.15 4.37 -3.22
N ILE A 36 2.98 3.16 -2.67
CA ILE A 36 3.94 2.06 -2.83
C ILE A 36 4.16 1.75 -4.31
N LYS A 37 3.06 1.63 -5.07
CA LYS A 37 3.11 1.38 -6.51
C LYS A 37 3.88 2.46 -7.25
N THR A 38 3.53 3.74 -7.02
CA THR A 38 4.22 4.87 -7.65
C THR A 38 5.71 4.88 -7.33
N LEU A 39 6.08 4.76 -6.05
CA LEU A 39 7.48 4.77 -5.62
C LEU A 39 8.28 3.58 -6.17
N HIS A 40 7.64 2.42 -6.36
CA HIS A 40 8.30 1.25 -6.92
C HIS A 40 8.42 1.29 -8.45
N GLU A 41 7.33 1.60 -9.16
CA GLU A 41 7.31 1.58 -10.63
C GLU A 41 7.93 2.81 -11.28
N GLN A 42 7.80 3.99 -10.66
CA GLN A 42 8.30 5.25 -11.24
C GLN A 42 9.69 5.61 -10.72
N ASP A 43 9.88 5.52 -9.40
CA ASP A 43 11.15 5.88 -8.77
C ASP A 43 12.11 4.68 -8.59
N CYS A 44 11.70 3.47 -9.01
CA CYS A 44 12.48 2.22 -8.87
C CYS A 44 12.98 1.95 -7.45
N LEU A 45 12.24 2.39 -6.44
CA LEU A 45 12.66 2.26 -5.04
C LEU A 45 12.43 0.84 -4.50
N ASP A 46 13.36 0.41 -3.65
CA ASP A 46 13.23 -0.81 -2.86
C ASP A 46 12.34 -0.62 -1.63
N GLU A 47 11.93 -1.72 -0.99
CA GLU A 47 11.00 -1.66 0.14
C GLU A 47 11.49 -0.83 1.33
N ARG A 48 12.82 -0.70 1.55
CA ARG A 48 13.37 0.11 2.66
C ARG A 48 13.24 1.58 2.35
N ALA A 49 13.54 1.98 1.11
CA ALA A 49 13.36 3.35 0.66
C ALA A 49 11.88 3.76 0.68
N ILE A 50 10.98 2.87 0.26
CA ILE A 50 9.52 3.09 0.33
C ILE A 50 9.06 3.23 1.79
N ALA A 51 9.52 2.35 2.70
CA ALA A 51 9.18 2.43 4.12
C ALA A 51 9.60 3.75 4.78
N ARG A 52 10.76 4.30 4.38
CA ARG A 52 11.24 5.62 4.81
C ARG A 52 10.34 6.73 4.28
N ARG A 53 9.97 6.70 2.99
CA ARG A 53 9.05 7.68 2.38
C ARG A 53 7.64 7.64 2.98
N LEU A 54 7.18 6.47 3.42
CA LEU A 54 5.93 6.33 4.16
C LEU A 54 6.06 6.83 5.62
N GLY A 55 7.29 6.98 6.14
CA GLY A 55 7.58 7.52 7.47
C GLY A 55 7.12 8.96 7.69
N ASP A 56 7.02 9.75 6.62
CA ASP A 56 6.50 11.12 6.70
C ASP A 56 4.99 11.17 7.03
N THR A 57 4.27 10.07 6.78
CA THR A 57 2.80 9.99 6.95
C THR A 57 2.40 9.03 8.06
N PHE A 58 3.16 7.97 8.29
CA PHE A 58 2.84 6.92 9.25
C PHE A 58 3.93 6.83 10.33
N GLY A 59 3.52 6.76 11.59
CA GLY A 59 4.44 6.62 12.72
C GLY A 59 5.23 5.30 12.70
N ASP A 60 6.31 5.25 13.48
CA ASP A 60 7.05 4.00 13.69
C ASP A 60 6.14 2.95 14.33
N GLY A 61 6.20 1.72 13.81
CA GLY A 61 5.29 0.62 14.20
C GLY A 61 3.99 0.55 13.39
N SER A 62 3.74 1.48 12.48
CA SER A 62 2.60 1.35 11.55
C SER A 62 2.77 0.12 10.64
N PRO A 63 1.74 -0.72 10.48
CA PRO A 63 1.84 -1.90 9.62
C PRO A 63 2.01 -1.52 8.13
N TYR A 64 1.68 -0.29 7.75
CA TYR A 64 1.92 0.25 6.40
C TYR A 64 3.39 0.51 6.11
N ARG A 65 4.22 0.71 7.14
CA ARG A 65 5.68 0.89 7.03
C ARG A 65 6.45 -0.42 7.17
N GLU A 66 5.78 -1.51 7.50
CA GLU A 66 6.44 -2.79 7.66
C GLU A 66 7.02 -3.26 6.30
N HIS A 67 8.33 -3.54 6.27
CA HIS A 67 9.01 -3.96 5.05
C HIS A 67 8.35 -5.20 4.42
N ARG A 68 7.84 -6.11 5.26
CA ARG A 68 7.15 -7.32 4.80
C ARG A 68 5.83 -7.00 4.09
N PHE A 69 5.07 -6.04 4.60
CA PHE A 69 3.85 -5.56 3.95
C PHE A 69 4.18 -4.91 2.60
N ILE A 70 5.13 -3.98 2.56
CA ILE A 70 5.53 -3.29 1.33
C ILE A 70 6.03 -4.27 0.28
N ARG A 71 6.92 -5.19 0.66
CA ARG A 71 7.39 -6.27 -0.22
C ARG A 71 6.23 -7.15 -0.70
N HIS A 72 5.25 -7.44 0.15
CA HIS A 72 4.08 -8.22 -0.25
C HIS A 72 3.25 -7.51 -1.33
N ILE A 73 3.07 -6.18 -1.21
CA ILE A 73 2.39 -5.37 -2.24
C ILE A 73 3.20 -5.36 -3.53
N ILE A 74 4.51 -5.11 -3.46
CA ILE A 74 5.40 -5.09 -4.64
C ILE A 74 5.33 -6.41 -5.40
N ARG A 75 5.32 -7.56 -4.71
CA ARG A 75 5.21 -8.90 -5.33
C ARG A 75 3.87 -9.16 -6.03
N GLN A 76 2.89 -8.26 -5.90
CA GLN A 76 1.56 -8.38 -6.50
C GLN A 76 1.30 -7.32 -7.57
N LEU A 77 2.23 -6.37 -7.75
CA LEU A 77 2.26 -5.44 -8.88
C LEU A 77 2.64 -6.22 -10.15
#